data_AF-A0AAW5QXT4-F1
#
_entry.id   AF-A0AAW5QXT4-F1
#
_cell.length_a   1.000
_cell.length_b   1.000
_cell.length_c   1.000
_cell.angle_alpha   90.00
_cell.angle_beta   90.00
_cell.angle_gamma   90.00
#
_symmetry.space_group_name_H-M   'P 1'
#
loop_
_entity.id
_entity.type
_entity.pdbx_description
1 polymer ?
#
loop_
_entity_poly.entity_id
_entity_poly.type
_entity_poly.pdbx_seq_one_letter_code
_entity_poly.pdbx_strand_id
1 'polypeptide(L)'
;MVDFQFEAQVKGYGLTTANILYRLPDHPTLLQEFLWQHYDMAPDFPELFKFLEFWDREIEGPVHSVTIAHKRLVGPSEWRGAKGLFGLH
;
A
#
# COMPACT_ATOMS: atom_id res chain seq x y z
N MET A 1 19.46 16.28 -12.42
CA MET A 1 18.00 16.06 -12.34
C MET A 1 17.74 15.56 -10.94
N VAL A 2 16.96 16.28 -10.13
CA VAL A 2 16.66 15.83 -8.76
C VAL A 2 15.69 14.65 -8.86
N ASP A 3 15.91 13.62 -8.04
CA ASP A 3 15.07 12.42 -8.01
C ASP A 3 13.66 12.78 -7.50
N PHE A 4 12.61 12.45 -8.27
CA PHE A 4 11.21 12.68 -7.91
C PHE A 4 10.86 12.07 -6.55
N GLN A 5 11.45 10.92 -6.22
CA GLN A 5 11.25 10.25 -4.94
C GLN A 5 11.77 11.11 -3.78
N PHE A 6 12.93 11.72 -3.97
CA PHE A 6 13.52 12.62 -2.98
C PHE A 6 12.68 13.90 -2.82
N GLU A 7 12.20 14.49 -3.92
CA GLU A 7 11.31 15.65 -3.84
C GLU A 7 9.99 15.36 -3.10
N ALA A 8 9.38 14.20 -3.34
CA ALA A 8 8.18 13.77 -2.64
C ALA A 8 8.44 13.63 -1.13
N GLN A 9 9.56 13.02 -0.75
CA GLN A 9 9.97 12.88 0.65
C GLN A 9 10.18 14.23 1.35
N VAL A 10 10.85 15.18 0.69
CA VAL A 10 11.03 16.54 1.22
C VAL A 10 9.69 17.26 1.42
N LYS A 11 8.70 16.97 0.56
CA LYS A 11 7.33 17.52 0.67
C LYS A 11 6.47 16.81 1.73
N GLY A 12 7.02 15.83 2.46
CA GLY A 12 6.33 15.12 3.54
C GLY A 12 5.63 13.83 3.12
N TYR A 13 5.75 13.41 1.86
CA TYR A 13 5.25 12.10 1.43
C TYR A 13 6.18 10.99 1.92
N GLY A 14 5.60 9.90 2.42
CA GLY A 14 6.32 8.67 2.70
C GLY A 14 5.93 7.57 1.74
N LEU A 15 6.85 6.63 1.49
CA LEU A 15 6.50 5.42 0.78
C LEU A 15 5.51 4.63 1.64
N THR A 16 4.31 4.43 1.09
CA THR A 16 3.20 3.71 1.71
C THR A 16 2.98 2.42 0.94
N THR A 17 2.82 1.33 1.68
CA THR A 17 2.40 0.03 1.16
C THR A 17 1.05 -0.30 1.78
N ALA A 18 0.09 -0.68 0.95
CA ALA A 18 -1.21 -1.18 1.38
C ALA A 18 -1.40 -2.60 0.84
N ASN A 19 -1.62 -3.53 1.76
CA ASN A 19 -2.00 -4.89 1.44
C ASN A 19 -3.54 -4.96 1.43
N ILE A 20 -4.12 -5.19 0.26
CA ILE A 20 -5.56 -5.19 0.04
C ILE A 20 -6.00 -6.64 -0.18
N LEU A 21 -6.78 -7.17 0.75
CA LEU A 21 -7.49 -8.43 0.55
C LEU A 21 -8.86 -8.14 -0.03
N TYR A 22 -9.24 -8.84 -1.08
CA TYR A 22 -10.55 -8.72 -1.73
C TYR A 22 -11.12 -10.09 -2.08
N ARG A 23 -12.44 -10.16 -2.27
CA ARG A 23 -13.12 -11.40 -2.68
C ARG A 23 -13.17 -11.51 -4.19
N LEU A 24 -12.95 -12.72 -4.71
CA LEU A 24 -13.18 -12.99 -6.13
C LEU A 24 -14.69 -12.93 -6.43
N PRO A 25 -15.14 -12.19 -7.48
CA PRO A 25 -16.56 -12.08 -7.82
C PRO A 25 -17.25 -13.43 -8.01
N ASP A 26 -16.62 -14.33 -8.78
CA ASP A 26 -17.15 -15.65 -9.08
C ASP A 26 -16.97 -16.66 -7.92
N HIS A 27 -16.10 -16.35 -6.97
CA HIS A 27 -15.76 -17.22 -5.84
C HIS A 27 -15.62 -16.42 -4.54
N PRO A 28 -16.75 -15.98 -3.93
CA PRO A 28 -16.72 -15.03 -2.81
C PRO A 28 -16.08 -15.57 -1.53
N THR A 29 -15.88 -16.88 -1.44
CA THR A 29 -15.20 -17.54 -0.32
C THR A 29 -13.67 -17.45 -0.43
N LEU A 30 -13.15 -17.14 -1.62
CA LEU A 30 -11.72 -16.96 -1.85
C LEU A 30 -11.33 -15.51 -1.63
N LEU A 31 -10.26 -15.33 -0.86
CA LEU A 31 -9.58 -14.06 -0.70
C LEU A 31 -8.34 -14.03 -1.59
N GLN A 32 -8.17 -12.92 -2.31
CA GLN A 32 -6.97 -12.63 -3.08
C GLN A 32 -6.28 -11.38 -2.54
N GLU A 33 -4.96 -11.38 -2.61
CA GLU A 33 -4.10 -10.28 -2.17
C GLU A 33 -3.70 -9.40 -3.35
N PHE A 34 -3.78 -8.09 -3.14
CA PHE A 34 -3.25 -7.07 -4.03
C PHE A 34 -2.34 -6.14 -3.23
N LEU A 35 -1.07 -6.05 -3.64
CA LEU A 35 -0.09 -5.17 -3.02
C LEU A 35 -0.05 -3.83 -3.76
N TRP A 36 -0.56 -2.80 -3.12
CA TRP A 36 -0.47 -1.42 -3.59
C TRP A 36 0.73 -0.73 -2.93
N GLN A 37 1.50 0.03 -3.71
CA GLN A 37 2.60 0.82 -3.20
C GLN A 37 2.68 2.17 -3.90
N HIS A 38 2.62 3.25 -3.14
CA HIS A 38 2.74 4.61 -3.66
C HIS A 38 3.29 5.58 -2.60
N TYR A 39 3.75 6.75 -3.05
CA TYR A 39 4.04 7.84 -2.13
C TYR A 39 2.74 8.45 -1.63
N ASP A 40 2.56 8.56 -0.32
CA ASP A 40 1.33 9.07 0.27
C ASP A 40 1.60 9.91 1.52
N MET A 41 0.60 10.68 1.95
CA MET A 41 0.69 11.57 3.11
C MET A 41 -0.01 10.96 4.33
N ALA A 42 0.75 10.43 5.29
CA ALA A 42 0.18 9.97 6.56
C ALA A 42 -0.15 11.13 7.52
N PRO A 43 -1.25 11.05 8.30
CA PRO A 43 -2.08 9.87 8.55
C PRO A 43 -3.29 9.74 7.61
N ASP A 44 -3.49 10.68 6.68
CA ASP A 44 -4.72 10.80 5.91
C ASP A 44 -4.76 9.93 4.65
N PHE A 45 -3.60 9.49 4.14
CA PHE A 45 -3.43 8.59 2.99
C PHE A 45 -4.33 8.91 1.78
N PRO A 46 -4.35 10.17 1.28
CA PRO A 46 -5.24 10.59 0.20
C PRO A 46 -5.09 9.77 -1.08
N GLU A 47 -3.88 9.33 -1.44
CA GLU A 47 -3.68 8.55 -2.68
C GLU A 47 -4.22 7.11 -2.53
N LEU A 48 -4.09 6.50 -1.35
CA LEU A 48 -4.70 5.21 -1.05
C LEU A 48 -6.23 5.30 -1.10
N PHE A 49 -6.83 6.31 -0.47
CA PHE A 49 -8.29 6.47 -0.50
C PHE A 49 -8.82 6.68 -1.91
N LYS A 50 -8.15 7.51 -2.71
CA LYS A 50 -8.47 7.68 -4.13
C LYS A 50 -8.38 6.38 -4.91
N PHE A 51 -7.38 5.53 -4.61
CA PHE A 51 -7.26 4.21 -5.22
C PHE A 51 -8.39 3.27 -4.80
N LEU A 52 -8.79 3.28 -3.52
CA LEU A 52 -9.92 2.48 -3.03
C LEU A 52 -11.27 2.95 -3.60
N GLU A 53 -11.47 4.25 -3.81
CA GLU A 53 -12.65 4.77 -4.51
C GLU A 53 -12.69 4.32 -5.97
N PHE A 54 -11.53 4.30 -6.65
CA PHE A 54 -11.42 3.72 -7.98
C PHE A 54 -11.74 2.21 -7.95
N TRP A 55 -11.21 1.48 -6.97
CA TRP A 55 -11.46 0.05 -6.81
C TRP A 55 -12.95 -0.25 -6.68
N ASP A 56 -13.64 0.45 -5.78
CA ASP A 56 -15.09 0.27 -5.55
C ASP A 56 -15.93 0.52 -6.81
N ARG A 57 -15.50 1.45 -7.66
CA ARG A 57 -16.20 1.80 -8.90
C ARG A 57 -15.93 0.86 -10.07
N GLU A 58 -14.69 0.40 -10.21
CA GLU A 58 -14.21 -0.23 -11.45
C GLU A 58 -13.85 -1.72 -11.29
N ILE A 59 -13.74 -2.23 -10.06
CA ILE A 59 -13.34 -3.61 -9.78
C ILE A 59 -14.50 -4.34 -9.09
N GLU A 60 -15.01 -5.39 -9.72
CA GLU A 60 -16.16 -6.18 -9.23
C GLU A 60 -15.89 -6.88 -7.88
N GLY A 61 -14.62 -7.14 -7.55
CA GLY A 61 -14.22 -7.86 -6.34
C GLY A 61 -14.22 -6.94 -5.11
N PRO A 62 -15.16 -7.11 -4.16
CA PRO A 62 -15.27 -6.21 -3.02
C PRO A 62 -14.06 -6.35 -2.09
N VAL A 63 -13.55 -5.22 -1.62
CA VAL A 63 -12.47 -5.18 -0.64
C VAL A 63 -12.96 -5.80 0.68
N HIS A 64 -12.19 -6.74 1.20
CA HIS A 64 -12.40 -7.36 2.50
C HIS A 64 -11.66 -6.62 3.62
N SER A 65 -10.38 -6.31 3.42
CA SER A 65 -9.57 -5.63 4.40
C SER A 65 -8.36 -4.95 3.77
N VAL A 66 -7.92 -3.84 4.36
CA VAL A 66 -6.70 -3.13 3.95
C VAL A 66 -5.77 -3.00 5.14
N THR A 67 -4.52 -3.46 5.00
CA THR A 67 -3.46 -3.30 6.00
C THR A 67 -2.41 -2.34 5.48
N ILE A 68 -2.16 -1.25 6.21
CA ILE A 68 -1.25 -0.18 5.77
C ILE A 68 0.07 -0.27 6.54
N ALA A 69 1.17 -0.27 5.80
CA ALA A 69 2.51 -0.05 6.31
C ALA A 69 3.06 1.26 5.73
N HIS A 70 3.40 2.21 6.59
CA HIS A 70 3.94 3.51 6.17
C HIS A 70 5.17 3.86 6.98
N LYS A 71 6.22 4.32 6.30
CA LYS A 71 7.43 4.84 6.94
C LYS A 71 7.38 6.37 6.95
N ARG A 72 7.11 6.99 8.10
CA ARG A 72 7.34 8.44 8.29
C ARG A 72 8.85 8.71 8.17
N LEU A 73 9.27 9.32 7.06
CA LEU A 73 10.67 9.67 6.83
C LEU A 73 10.92 11.14 7.16
N VAL A 74 11.11 11.45 8.44
CA VAL A 74 12.14 12.41 8.88
C VAL A 74 12.72 11.87 10.20
N GLY A 75 13.64 10.91 10.09
CA GLY A 75 14.36 10.30 11.20
C GLY A 75 15.37 9.28 10.65
N PRO A 76 16.48 9.01 11.35
CA PRO A 76 17.52 8.10 10.86
C PRO A 76 16.91 6.76 10.46
N SER A 77 17.36 6.20 9.34
CA SER A 77 16.91 4.90 8.85
C SER A 77 17.14 3.83 9.90
N GLU A 78 16.10 3.47 10.66
CA GLU A 78 16.13 2.25 11.45
C GLU A 78 16.18 1.05 10.49
N TRP A 79 17.33 0.40 10.41
CA TRP A 79 17.45 -0.91 9.79
C TRP A 79 16.73 -1.92 10.67
N ARG A 80 15.59 -2.43 10.20
CA ARG A 80 14.91 -3.58 10.81
C ARG A 80 15.01 -4.73 9.81
N GLY A 81 15.87 -5.71 10.11
CA GLY A 81 16.01 -6.90 9.28
C GLY A 81 14.68 -7.66 9.21
N ALA A 82 14.06 -7.71 8.03
CA ALA A 82 12.92 -8.59 7.78
C ALA A 82 13.44 -10.02 7.68
N LYS A 83 13.00 -10.92 8.59
CA LYS A 83 13.12 -12.36 8.39
C LYS A 83 12.17 -12.74 7.25
N GLY A 84 12.71 -12.90 6.04
CA GLY A 84 11.95 -13.42 4.91
C GLY A 84 11.44 -14.82 5.22
N LEU A 85 10.12 -15.02 5.16
CA LEU A 85 9.52 -16.35 5.07
C LEU A 85 9.55 -16.76 3.60
N PHE A 86 10.52 -17.59 3.23
CA PHE A 86 10.61 -18.16 1.89
C PHE A 86 9.79 -19.44 1.84
N GLY A 87 8.56 -19.37 1.32
CA GLY A 87 7.82 -20.54 0.87
C GLY A 87 8.23 -20.85 -0.56
N LEU A 88 9.07 -21.87 -0.75
CA LEU A 88 9.30 -22.49 -2.05
C LEU A 88 8.21 -23.53 -2.28
N HIS A 89 7.48 -23.42 -3.39
CA HIS A 89 6.67 -24.50 -3.96
C HIS A 89 7.45 -25.19 -5.08
#